data_AF-A0A528BF07-F1
#
_entry.id   AF-A0A528BF07-F1
#
_cell.length_a   1.000
_cell.length_b   1.000
_cell.length_c   1.000
_cell.angle_alpha   90.00
_cell.angle_beta   90.00
_cell.angle_gamma   90.00
#
_symmetry.space_group_name_H-M   'P 1'
#
loop_
_entity.id
_entity.type
_entity.pdbx_description
1 polymer ?
#
loop_
_entity_poly.entity_id
_entity_poly.type
_entity_poly.pdbx_seq_one_letter_code
_entity_poly.pdbx_strand_id
1 'polypeptide(L)'
;ETKSFLFEAPRHALLGWRDFTAGPSWTNEITLRGFKFLADHRVSGDCLFPAVGYIEIMGAALRDHFGSESVELRDFKLYEALSIAEDDVILVTTTFDPIGSRLRISTLHRDSEDGWRTRAEAYGFSHKYELAPAPADLLRDRPSLVEKTEFYRLAERHGLEYGPYFQSVSALDIIGHRLVARLSSKDPNLSKQYFAFPGLLDAVLQAGIGLASHKDGVW
;
A
#
# COMPACT_ATOMS: atom_id res chain seq x y z
N GLU A 1 26.70 28.54 -0.03
CA GLU A 1 26.54 27.19 -0.63
C GLU A 1 25.77 26.19 0.25
N THR A 2 25.26 26.55 1.43
CA THR A 2 24.61 25.60 2.37
C THR A 2 23.10 25.39 2.15
N LYS A 3 22.48 26.00 1.14
CA LYS A 3 21.01 25.96 0.94
C LYS A 3 20.50 24.95 -0.10
N SER A 4 21.36 24.39 -0.96
CA SER A 4 20.91 23.50 -2.05
C SER A 4 20.63 22.06 -1.57
N PHE A 5 21.31 21.58 -0.51
CA PHE A 5 21.07 20.23 0.04
C PHE A 5 19.73 20.03 0.76
N LEU A 6 19.00 21.10 1.09
CA LEU A 6 17.69 21.01 1.76
C LEU A 6 16.52 20.81 0.79
N PHE A 7 16.71 20.97 -0.53
CA PHE A 7 15.60 21.09 -1.48
C PHE A 7 15.65 20.17 -2.70
N GLU A 8 16.64 19.28 -2.84
CA GLU A 8 16.85 18.56 -4.11
C GLU A 8 16.53 17.07 -4.13
N ALA A 9 16.36 16.40 -2.98
CA ALA A 9 15.88 15.02 -3.02
C ALA A 9 14.37 15.00 -3.35
N PRO A 10 13.92 14.30 -4.40
CA PRO A 10 12.51 14.16 -4.70
C PRO A 10 11.79 13.55 -3.49
N ARG A 11 10.83 14.31 -2.92
CA ARG A 11 10.02 13.84 -1.80
C ARG A 11 9.10 12.72 -2.29
N HIS A 12 9.22 11.53 -1.71
CA HIS A 12 8.22 10.49 -1.91
C HIS A 12 6.91 10.88 -1.21
N ALA A 13 5.79 10.84 -1.94
CA ALA A 13 4.54 11.47 -1.54
C ALA A 13 4.04 11.02 -0.15
N LEU A 14 4.01 9.72 0.11
CA LEU A 14 3.56 9.16 1.40
C LEU A 14 4.66 9.08 2.48
N LEU A 15 5.93 9.01 2.10
CA LEU A 15 7.04 8.92 3.07
C LEU A 15 7.29 10.27 3.74
N GLY A 16 7.17 11.35 2.98
CA GLY A 16 7.40 12.69 3.46
C GLY A 16 8.88 13.08 3.48
N TRP A 17 9.27 13.83 4.49
CA TRP A 17 10.58 14.47 4.61
C TRP A 17 11.51 13.60 5.43
N ARG A 18 12.78 13.54 5.03
CA ARG A 18 13.82 12.93 5.84
C ARG A 18 14.21 13.89 6.97
N ASP A 19 14.18 13.40 8.21
CA ASP A 19 14.55 14.19 9.37
C ASP A 19 16.08 14.24 9.54
N PHE A 20 16.57 15.27 10.22
CA PHE A 20 17.97 15.43 10.57
C PHE A 20 18.23 14.97 12.01
N THR A 21 18.07 13.67 12.25
CA THR A 21 18.33 13.03 13.56
C THR A 21 19.53 12.08 13.48
N ALA A 22 19.90 11.48 14.61
CA ALA A 22 21.04 10.56 14.69
C ALA A 22 20.86 9.27 13.86
N GLY A 23 19.62 8.93 13.49
CA GLY A 23 19.30 7.74 12.71
C GLY A 23 18.37 8.03 11.52
N PRO A 24 18.28 7.12 10.54
CA PRO A 24 17.35 7.27 9.42
C PRO A 24 15.91 7.37 9.89
N SER A 25 15.30 8.54 9.66
CA SER A 25 13.94 8.87 10.07
C SER A 25 13.29 9.79 9.05
N TRP A 26 11.98 9.64 8.90
CA TRP A 26 11.16 10.46 8.02
C TRP A 26 9.84 10.82 8.69
N THR A 27 9.32 11.99 8.37
CA THR A 27 8.03 12.48 8.84
C THR A 27 7.12 12.93 7.71
N ASN A 28 5.82 12.70 7.86
CA ASN A 28 4.81 13.19 6.94
C ASN A 28 3.52 13.57 7.66
N GLU A 29 2.68 14.32 6.94
CA GLU A 29 1.32 14.65 7.36
C GLU A 29 0.35 14.12 6.30
N ILE A 30 -0.54 13.23 6.70
CA ILE A 30 -1.53 12.60 5.83
C ILE A 30 -2.91 13.18 6.17
N THR A 31 -3.58 13.69 5.13
CA THR A 31 -4.96 14.16 5.17
C THR A 31 -5.69 13.65 3.94
N LEU A 32 -7.02 13.47 4.01
CA LEU A 32 -7.81 13.12 2.83
C LEU A 32 -7.82 14.23 1.78
N ARG A 33 -7.60 15.49 2.17
CA ARG A 33 -7.45 16.61 1.22
C ARG A 33 -6.16 16.52 0.41
N GLY A 34 -5.05 16.14 1.06
CA GLY A 34 -3.73 15.98 0.43
C GLY A 34 -3.61 14.68 -0.38
N PHE A 35 -4.24 13.60 0.09
CA PHE A 35 -4.18 12.27 -0.51
C PHE A 35 -5.60 11.76 -0.80
N LYS A 36 -6.28 12.40 -1.75
CA LYS A 36 -7.70 12.15 -2.06
C LYS A 36 -8.03 10.68 -2.36
N PHE A 37 -7.09 9.95 -2.94
CA PHE A 37 -7.30 8.53 -3.24
C PHE A 37 -7.51 7.68 -1.99
N LEU A 38 -7.01 8.09 -0.80
CA LEU A 38 -7.18 7.33 0.44
C LEU A 38 -8.65 7.24 0.87
N ALA A 39 -9.48 8.23 0.53
CA ALA A 39 -10.92 8.21 0.83
C ALA A 39 -11.67 7.04 0.16
N ASP A 40 -11.07 6.45 -0.88
CA ASP A 40 -11.63 5.33 -1.62
C ASP A 40 -11.29 3.96 -1.00
N HIS A 41 -10.48 3.88 0.05
CA HIS A 41 -10.23 2.63 0.77
C HIS A 41 -11.17 2.53 1.99
N ARG A 42 -12.38 2.01 1.76
CA ARG A 42 -13.43 1.91 2.78
C ARG A 42 -13.75 0.47 3.15
N VAL A 43 -13.87 0.24 4.45
CA VAL A 43 -14.21 -1.06 5.03
C VAL A 43 -15.28 -0.87 6.10
N SER A 44 -16.44 -1.50 5.91
CA SER A 44 -17.60 -1.42 6.80
C SER A 44 -18.03 0.01 7.08
N GLY A 45 -17.91 0.89 6.07
CA GLY A 45 -18.23 2.31 6.17
C GLY A 45 -17.11 3.22 6.67
N ASP A 46 -16.02 2.69 7.22
CA ASP A 46 -14.89 3.50 7.69
C ASP A 46 -13.83 3.68 6.60
N CYS A 47 -13.27 4.89 6.49
CA CYS A 47 -12.09 5.14 5.65
C CYS A 47 -10.84 4.70 6.41
N LEU A 48 -10.23 3.60 5.98
CA LEU A 48 -9.04 3.04 6.63
C LEU A 48 -7.80 3.31 5.78
N PHE A 49 -6.70 3.66 6.41
CA PHE A 49 -5.40 3.68 5.73
C PHE A 49 -5.06 2.25 5.27
N PRO A 50 -4.79 2.02 3.98
CA PRO A 50 -4.61 0.69 3.43
C PRO A 50 -3.33 0.05 3.98
N ALA A 51 -3.37 -1.27 4.24
CA ALA A 51 -2.20 -2.01 4.71
C ALA A 51 -0.99 -1.85 3.77
N VAL A 52 -1.25 -1.87 2.46
CA VAL A 52 -0.25 -1.68 1.40
C VAL A 52 0.33 -0.27 1.36
N GLY A 53 -0.35 0.72 1.95
CA GLY A 53 0.20 2.08 2.13
C GLY A 53 1.40 2.09 3.07
N TYR A 54 1.39 1.24 4.11
CA TYR A 54 2.55 1.07 5.00
C TYR A 54 3.71 0.40 4.26
N ILE A 55 3.43 -0.61 3.43
CA ILE A 55 4.42 -1.29 2.60
C ILE A 55 5.08 -0.29 1.65
N GLU A 56 4.29 0.57 1.01
CA GLU A 56 4.78 1.63 0.13
C GLU A 56 5.68 2.62 0.87
N ILE A 57 5.29 3.09 2.06
CA ILE A 57 6.11 3.97 2.90
C ILE A 57 7.42 3.29 3.29
N MET A 58 7.37 2.04 3.76
CA MET A 58 8.56 1.29 4.18
C MET A 58 9.51 1.02 3.01
N GLY A 59 8.98 0.65 1.84
CA GLY A 59 9.76 0.46 0.62
C GLY A 59 10.45 1.75 0.20
N ALA A 60 9.71 2.87 0.18
CA ALA A 60 10.28 4.18 -0.11
C ALA A 60 11.39 4.57 0.87
N ALA A 61 11.21 4.33 2.17
CA ALA A 61 12.23 4.61 3.20
C ALA A 61 13.51 3.80 2.96
N LEU A 62 13.39 2.52 2.60
CA LEU A 62 14.54 1.69 2.28
C LEU A 62 15.26 2.14 1.00
N ARG A 63 14.50 2.51 -0.04
CA ARG A 63 15.08 3.03 -1.29
C ARG A 63 15.83 4.33 -1.06
N ASP A 64 15.25 5.24 -0.29
CA ASP A 64 15.89 6.50 0.13
C ASP A 64 17.17 6.24 0.96
N HIS A 65 17.10 5.32 1.92
CA HIS A 65 18.24 5.00 2.78
C HIS A 65 19.40 4.32 2.04
N PHE A 66 19.12 3.29 1.23
CA PHE A 66 20.14 2.50 0.55
C PHE A 66 20.58 3.10 -0.79
N GLY A 67 19.81 4.03 -1.37
CA GLY A 67 20.04 4.52 -2.72
C GLY A 67 19.88 3.44 -3.80
N SER A 68 19.07 2.40 -3.51
CA SER A 68 18.86 1.22 -4.36
C SER A 68 17.40 1.13 -4.79
N GLU A 69 17.14 0.62 -6.00
CA GLU A 69 15.77 0.29 -6.43
C GLU A 69 15.31 -1.07 -5.93
N SER A 70 16.23 -1.98 -5.62
CA SER A 70 15.93 -3.33 -5.15
C SER A 70 16.02 -3.37 -3.63
N VAL A 71 14.85 -3.42 -2.98
CA VAL A 71 14.71 -3.51 -1.53
C VAL A 71 13.75 -4.65 -1.19
N GLU A 72 13.91 -5.22 0.00
CA GLU A 72 13.09 -6.30 0.50
C GLU A 72 12.53 -5.94 1.89
N LEU A 73 11.26 -6.23 2.10
CA LEU A 73 10.62 -6.21 3.41
C LEU A 73 10.35 -7.66 3.85
N ARG A 74 10.80 -8.01 5.05
CA ARG A 74 10.55 -9.31 5.69
C ARG A 74 9.75 -9.15 6.98
N ASP A 75 8.96 -10.17 7.31
CA ASP A 75 8.14 -10.26 8.53
C ASP A 75 7.33 -8.98 8.80
N PHE A 76 6.67 -8.46 7.76
CA PHE A 76 5.78 -7.32 7.89
C PHE A 76 4.66 -7.62 8.89
N LYS A 77 4.52 -6.74 9.89
CA LYS A 77 3.49 -6.77 10.92
C LYS A 77 2.71 -5.48 10.87
N LEU A 78 1.39 -5.61 10.86
CA LEU A 78 0.44 -4.51 11.03
C LEU A 78 -0.31 -4.76 12.34
N TYR A 79 -0.27 -3.79 13.25
CA TYR A 79 -0.80 -3.96 14.61
C TYR A 79 -2.25 -3.53 14.74
N GLU A 80 -2.60 -2.37 14.19
CA GLU A 80 -3.93 -1.78 14.32
C GLU A 80 -4.32 -1.07 13.03
N ALA A 81 -5.60 -1.14 12.68
CA ALA A 81 -6.17 -0.30 11.64
C ALA A 81 -6.06 1.19 12.02
N LEU A 82 -5.87 2.05 11.02
CA LEU A 82 -5.87 3.49 11.17
C LEU A 82 -7.08 4.05 10.42
N SER A 83 -8.08 4.50 11.15
CA SER A 83 -9.21 5.25 10.57
C SER A 83 -8.77 6.69 10.29
N ILE A 84 -9.26 7.25 9.19
CA ILE A 84 -9.00 8.64 8.78
C ILE A 84 -10.34 9.30 8.46
N ALA A 85 -10.76 10.25 9.29
CA ALA A 85 -11.92 11.10 9.04
C ALA A 85 -11.60 12.25 8.06
N GLU A 86 -12.63 12.94 7.58
CA GLU A 86 -12.50 13.98 6.55
C GLU A 86 -11.56 15.14 6.95
N ASP A 87 -11.63 15.56 8.21
CA ASP A 87 -10.84 16.66 8.76
C ASP A 87 -9.62 16.19 9.58
N ASP A 88 -9.34 14.87 9.61
CA ASP A 88 -8.17 14.35 10.32
C ASP A 88 -6.85 14.82 9.69
N VAL A 89 -5.90 15.16 10.57
CA VAL A 89 -4.49 15.30 10.22
C VAL A 89 -3.70 14.23 10.95
N ILE A 90 -3.21 13.25 10.19
CA ILE A 90 -2.38 12.18 10.72
C ILE A 90 -0.92 12.54 10.57
N LEU A 91 -0.23 12.71 11.69
CA LEU A 91 1.22 12.77 11.73
C LEU A 91 1.77 11.35 11.62
N VAL A 92 2.74 11.15 10.74
CA VAL A 92 3.37 9.85 10.48
C VAL A 92 4.88 9.98 10.71
N THR A 93 5.47 9.07 11.48
CA THR A 93 6.92 8.88 11.51
C THR A 93 7.26 7.51 10.96
N THR A 94 8.33 7.45 10.19
CA THR A 94 8.98 6.21 9.76
C THR A 94 10.40 6.24 10.27
N THR A 95 10.85 5.19 10.94
CA THR A 95 12.22 5.05 11.42
C THR A 95 12.82 3.76 10.90
N PHE A 96 14.10 3.78 10.55
CA PHE A 96 14.86 2.58 10.22
C PHE A 96 16.09 2.48 11.12
N ASP A 97 16.23 1.36 11.83
CA ASP A 97 17.43 0.97 12.56
C ASP A 97 18.31 0.10 11.65
N PRO A 98 19.45 0.60 11.15
CA PRO A 98 20.32 -0.18 10.26
C PRO A 98 21.01 -1.35 10.95
N ILE A 99 21.21 -1.31 12.27
CA ILE A 99 21.90 -2.36 13.01
C ILE A 99 21.01 -3.59 13.13
N GLY A 100 19.75 -3.39 13.54
CA GLY A 100 18.75 -4.44 13.63
C GLY A 100 17.96 -4.69 12.34
N SER A 101 18.26 -3.94 11.27
CA SER A 101 17.50 -3.91 10.01
C SER A 101 16.00 -3.68 10.21
N ARG A 102 15.58 -2.92 11.24
CA ARG A 102 14.15 -2.82 11.63
C ARG A 102 13.53 -1.50 11.17
N LEU A 103 12.42 -1.59 10.43
CA LEU A 103 11.54 -0.45 10.16
C LEU A 103 10.39 -0.40 11.16
N ARG A 104 9.97 0.82 11.48
CA ARG A 104 8.76 1.09 12.23
C ARG A 104 8.04 2.30 11.65
N ILE A 105 6.72 2.18 11.50
CA ILE A 105 5.83 3.31 11.23
C ILE A 105 4.99 3.56 12.47
N SER A 106 4.98 4.79 12.95
CA SER A 106 4.11 5.25 14.03
C SER A 106 3.24 6.41 13.57
N THR A 107 2.02 6.51 14.09
CA THR A 107 1.13 7.62 13.77
C THR A 107 0.50 8.26 15.00
N LEU A 108 0.09 9.51 14.83
CA LEU A 108 -0.59 10.33 15.82
C LEU A 108 -1.64 11.18 15.10
N HIS A 109 -2.88 11.20 15.59
CA HIS A 109 -3.84 12.23 15.19
C HIS A 109 -3.40 13.54 15.85
N ARG A 110 -3.14 14.59 15.05
CA ARG A 110 -2.50 15.83 15.52
C ARG A 110 -3.16 16.43 16.77
N ASP A 111 -4.49 16.41 16.82
CA ASP A 111 -5.28 17.04 17.88
C ASP A 111 -5.80 16.02 18.91
N SER A 112 -5.23 14.82 18.93
CA SER A 112 -5.58 13.79 19.92
C SER A 112 -4.72 13.91 21.17
N GLU A 113 -5.34 13.64 22.32
CA GLU A 113 -4.62 13.44 23.59
C GLU A 113 -3.91 12.08 23.65
N ASP A 114 -4.19 11.18 22.70
CA ASP A 114 -3.49 9.92 22.56
C ASP A 114 -2.03 10.13 22.19
N GLY A 115 -1.14 9.29 22.72
CA GLY A 115 0.25 9.26 22.29
C GLY A 115 0.45 8.65 20.89
N TRP A 116 1.68 8.71 20.41
CA TRP A 116 2.10 7.99 19.20
C TRP A 116 1.80 6.50 19.30
N ARG A 117 1.18 5.94 18.26
CA ARG A 117 0.90 4.51 18.15
C ARG A 117 1.76 3.88 17.07
N THR A 118 2.46 2.80 17.41
CA THR A 118 3.15 1.97 16.41
C THR A 118 2.11 1.25 15.57
N ARG A 119 2.10 1.50 14.27
CA ARG A 119 1.14 0.90 13.33
C ARG A 119 1.70 -0.33 12.65
N ALA A 120 2.94 -0.24 12.18
CA ALA A 120 3.55 -1.33 11.42
C ALA A 120 5.05 -1.45 11.69
N GLU A 121 5.56 -2.67 11.57
CA GLU A 121 6.98 -2.99 11.65
C GLU A 121 7.36 -4.03 10.60
N ALA A 122 8.61 -4.01 10.17
CA ALA A 122 9.19 -5.01 9.27
C ALA A 122 10.71 -5.04 9.44
N TYR A 123 11.35 -6.05 8.87
CA TYR A 123 12.78 -6.02 8.61
C TYR A 123 13.05 -5.59 7.18
N GLY A 124 14.07 -4.75 6.98
CA GLY A 124 14.38 -4.14 5.70
C GLY A 124 15.79 -4.43 5.24
N PHE A 125 15.91 -4.87 3.99
CA PHE A 125 17.18 -5.23 3.36
C PHE A 125 17.29 -4.62 1.97
N SER A 126 18.53 -4.47 1.50
CA SER A 126 18.83 -4.19 0.09
C SER A 126 19.79 -5.24 -0.42
N HIS A 127 19.36 -6.00 -1.40
CA HIS A 127 20.20 -6.91 -2.15
C HIS A 127 19.64 -7.08 -3.56
N LYS A 128 20.48 -7.53 -4.48
CA LYS A 128 20.01 -7.95 -5.80
C LYS A 128 19.19 -9.21 -5.63
N TYR A 129 18.04 -9.26 -6.29
CA TYR A 129 17.24 -10.47 -6.44
C TYR A 129 16.67 -10.51 -7.85
N GLU A 130 16.46 -11.72 -8.35
CA GLU A 130 15.75 -11.96 -9.60
C GLU A 130 14.39 -12.55 -9.25
N LEU A 131 13.31 -11.90 -9.70
CA LEU A 131 11.99 -12.49 -9.60
C LEU A 131 11.89 -13.61 -10.63
N ALA A 132 11.41 -14.77 -10.18
CA ALA A 132 11.06 -15.83 -11.12
C ALA A 132 10.01 -15.28 -12.12
N PRO A 133 10.17 -15.54 -13.43
CA PRO A 133 9.16 -15.11 -14.39
C PRO A 133 7.81 -15.72 -14.03
N ALA A 134 6.74 -14.94 -14.24
CA ALA A 134 5.39 -15.47 -14.11
C ALA A 134 5.25 -16.71 -15.03
N PRO A 135 4.55 -17.77 -14.60
CA PRO A 135 4.34 -18.94 -15.46
C PRO A 135 3.75 -18.49 -16.79
N ALA A 136 4.32 -18.94 -17.91
CA ALA A 136 3.91 -18.50 -19.27
C ALA A 136 2.49 -18.92 -19.68
N ASP A 137 1.78 -19.59 -18.77
CA ASP A 137 0.76 -20.57 -19.12
C ASP A 137 -0.47 -20.53 -18.22
N LEU A 138 -0.64 -19.40 -17.53
CA LEU A 138 -1.64 -19.25 -16.48
C LEU A 138 -3.08 -19.41 -16.99
N LEU A 139 -3.31 -19.37 -18.31
CA LEU A 139 -4.64 -19.37 -18.94
C LEU A 139 -4.84 -20.50 -19.98
N ARG A 140 -4.21 -21.67 -19.84
CA ARG A 140 -4.42 -22.80 -20.79
C ARG A 140 -5.83 -23.40 -20.76
N ASP A 141 -6.48 -23.34 -19.61
CA ASP A 141 -7.81 -23.91 -19.40
C ASP A 141 -8.92 -22.88 -19.71
N ARG A 142 -10.18 -23.32 -19.76
CA ARG A 142 -11.32 -22.40 -19.87
C ARG A 142 -11.55 -21.69 -18.53
N PRO A 143 -11.25 -20.38 -18.41
CA PRO A 143 -11.44 -19.69 -17.15
C PRO A 143 -12.92 -19.35 -16.92
N SER A 144 -13.33 -19.32 -15.65
CA SER A 144 -14.51 -18.55 -15.25
C SER A 144 -14.12 -17.07 -15.21
N LEU A 145 -14.76 -16.26 -16.06
CA LEU A 145 -14.52 -14.83 -16.13
C LEU A 145 -15.42 -14.08 -15.14
N VAL A 146 -14.81 -13.33 -14.24
CA VAL A 146 -15.50 -12.39 -13.36
C VAL A 146 -15.19 -10.97 -13.81
N GLU A 147 -16.24 -10.26 -14.20
CA GLU A 147 -16.15 -8.86 -14.65
C GLU A 147 -15.97 -7.91 -13.46
N LYS A 148 -15.32 -6.75 -13.69
CA LYS A 148 -15.11 -5.70 -12.67
C LYS A 148 -16.35 -5.41 -11.82
N THR A 149 -17.48 -5.15 -12.47
CA THR A 149 -18.72 -4.74 -11.78
C THR A 149 -19.25 -5.86 -10.89
N GLU A 150 -19.12 -7.12 -11.32
CA GLU A 150 -19.52 -8.25 -10.51
C GLU A 150 -18.58 -8.44 -9.31
N PHE A 151 -17.27 -8.33 -9.53
CA PHE A 151 -16.27 -8.43 -8.49
C PHE A 151 -16.49 -7.40 -7.37
N TYR A 152 -16.63 -6.11 -7.72
CA TYR A 152 -16.81 -5.07 -6.73
C TYR A 152 -18.19 -5.07 -6.07
N ARG A 153 -19.24 -5.54 -6.75
CA ARG A 153 -20.54 -5.80 -6.11
C ARG A 153 -20.43 -6.89 -5.04
N LEU A 154 -19.63 -7.94 -5.29
CA LEU A 154 -19.38 -8.95 -4.27
C LEU A 154 -18.59 -8.36 -3.10
N ALA A 155 -17.51 -7.62 -3.38
CA ALA A 155 -16.71 -6.96 -2.34
C ALA A 155 -17.57 -6.06 -1.43
N GLU A 156 -18.46 -5.25 -2.02
CA GLU A 156 -19.38 -4.38 -1.27
C GLU A 156 -20.32 -5.18 -0.34
N ARG A 157 -20.82 -6.35 -0.78
CA ARG A 157 -21.64 -7.24 0.09
C ARG A 157 -20.87 -7.78 1.30
N HIS A 158 -19.53 -7.79 1.25
CA HIS A 158 -18.67 -8.15 2.37
C HIS A 158 -18.20 -6.94 3.19
N GLY A 159 -18.78 -5.76 2.96
CA GLY A 159 -18.41 -4.52 3.65
C GLY A 159 -17.08 -3.95 3.16
N LEU A 160 -16.71 -4.18 1.89
CA LEU A 160 -15.53 -3.59 1.26
C LEU A 160 -15.99 -2.59 0.20
N GLU A 161 -16.27 -1.36 0.64
CA GLU A 161 -16.86 -0.30 -0.19
C GLU A 161 -15.80 0.51 -0.96
N TYR A 162 -14.93 -0.19 -1.71
CA TYR A 162 -13.85 0.45 -2.47
C TYR A 162 -14.36 1.51 -3.44
N GLY A 163 -13.75 2.69 -3.42
CA GLY A 163 -13.97 3.77 -4.37
C GLY A 163 -13.06 3.66 -5.61
N PRO A 164 -13.22 4.58 -6.59
CA PRO A 164 -12.58 4.50 -7.91
C PRO A 164 -11.07 4.25 -7.93
N TYR A 165 -10.29 4.80 -7.00
CA TYR A 165 -8.84 4.62 -6.93
C TYR A 165 -8.42 3.24 -6.40
N PHE A 166 -9.29 2.56 -5.64
CA PHE A 166 -9.09 1.19 -5.16
C PHE A 166 -9.87 0.15 -5.98
N GLN A 167 -10.66 0.58 -6.96
CA GLN A 167 -11.33 -0.31 -7.91
C GLN A 167 -10.46 -0.66 -9.13
N SER A 168 -9.25 -1.19 -8.88
CA SER A 168 -8.25 -1.44 -9.92
C SER A 168 -8.33 -2.82 -10.59
N VAL A 169 -9.16 -3.74 -10.12
CA VAL A 169 -9.43 -5.01 -10.83
C VAL A 169 -10.34 -4.75 -12.02
N SER A 170 -9.84 -5.00 -13.22
CA SER A 170 -10.63 -4.90 -14.47
C SER A 170 -11.39 -6.20 -14.76
N ALA A 171 -10.79 -7.35 -14.48
CA ALA A 171 -11.43 -8.66 -14.55
C ALA A 171 -10.55 -9.71 -13.87
N LEU A 172 -11.17 -10.83 -13.47
CA LEU A 172 -10.49 -12.01 -12.96
C LEU A 172 -10.78 -13.21 -13.86
N ASP A 173 -9.75 -13.96 -14.23
CA ASP A 173 -9.87 -15.28 -14.84
C ASP A 173 -9.56 -16.33 -13.77
N ILE A 174 -10.57 -17.11 -13.35
CA ILE A 174 -10.42 -18.12 -12.29
C ILE A 174 -10.30 -19.51 -12.92
N ILE A 175 -9.26 -20.25 -12.53
CA ILE A 175 -8.90 -21.56 -13.06
C ILE A 175 -8.60 -22.50 -11.89
N GLY A 176 -9.62 -23.21 -11.42
CA GLY A 176 -9.53 -24.11 -10.27
C GLY A 176 -9.03 -23.38 -9.01
N HIS A 177 -7.77 -23.60 -8.64
CA HIS A 177 -7.16 -22.97 -7.46
C HIS A 177 -6.23 -21.79 -7.80
N ARG A 178 -6.27 -21.32 -9.04
CA ARG A 178 -5.46 -20.20 -9.54
C ARG A 178 -6.38 -19.10 -10.04
N LEU A 179 -5.84 -17.89 -10.07
CA LEU A 179 -6.50 -16.75 -10.68
C LEU A 179 -5.49 -15.89 -11.42
N VAL A 180 -5.93 -15.22 -12.48
CA VAL A 180 -5.21 -14.13 -13.13
C VAL A 180 -6.05 -12.88 -13.01
N ALA A 181 -5.49 -11.84 -12.38
CA ALA A 181 -6.14 -10.54 -12.26
C ALA A 181 -5.58 -9.57 -13.28
N ARG A 182 -6.46 -8.97 -14.09
CA ARG A 182 -6.10 -7.82 -14.93
C ARG A 182 -6.30 -6.55 -14.11
N LEU A 183 -5.22 -5.80 -13.90
CA LEU A 183 -5.25 -4.58 -13.12
C LEU A 183 -5.12 -3.33 -13.99
N SER A 184 -5.87 -2.29 -13.67
CA SER A 184 -5.79 -0.99 -14.32
C SER A 184 -5.95 0.13 -13.30
N SER A 185 -5.09 1.15 -13.39
CA SER A 185 -5.20 2.30 -12.50
C SER A 185 -6.23 3.29 -13.04
N LYS A 186 -7.05 3.84 -12.13
CA LYS A 186 -7.95 4.96 -12.42
C LYS A 186 -7.21 6.24 -12.84
N ASP A 187 -5.97 6.40 -12.35
CA ASP A 187 -5.08 7.52 -12.66
C ASP A 187 -3.62 7.00 -12.79
N PRO A 188 -3.22 6.62 -14.01
CA PRO A 188 -1.87 6.14 -14.26
C PRO A 188 -0.77 7.19 -13.98
N ASN A 189 -1.06 8.49 -14.08
CA ASN A 189 -0.08 9.54 -13.84
C ASN A 189 0.19 9.71 -12.35
N LEU A 190 -0.87 9.67 -11.53
CA LEU A 190 -0.72 9.60 -10.08
C LEU A 190 0.05 8.34 -9.68
N SER A 191 -0.31 7.18 -10.25
CA SER A 191 0.27 5.89 -9.85
C SER A 191 1.78 5.80 -10.07
N LYS A 192 2.30 6.44 -11.12
CA LYS A 192 3.74 6.48 -11.44
C LYS A 192 4.58 7.27 -10.44
N GLN A 193 3.96 8.06 -9.56
CA GLN A 193 4.65 8.81 -8.50
C GLN A 193 5.02 7.91 -7.30
N TYR A 194 4.51 6.69 -7.29
CA TYR A 194 4.68 5.70 -6.23
C TYR A 194 5.54 4.55 -6.74
N PHE A 195 6.27 3.91 -5.84
CA PHE A 195 6.93 2.65 -6.14
C PHE A 195 5.90 1.55 -6.38
N ALA A 196 4.93 1.44 -5.48
CA ALA A 196 3.77 0.57 -5.57
C ALA A 196 2.53 1.37 -5.15
N PHE A 197 1.86 2.00 -6.13
CA PHE A 197 0.67 2.81 -5.86
C PHE A 197 -0.35 2.02 -5.03
N PRO A 198 -0.79 2.53 -3.85
CA PRO A 198 -1.61 1.75 -2.93
C PRO A 198 -2.87 1.16 -3.56
N GLY A 199 -3.58 1.90 -4.41
CA GLY A 199 -4.79 1.39 -5.07
C GLY A 199 -4.54 0.21 -6.02
N LEU A 200 -3.37 0.17 -6.68
CA LEU A 200 -2.97 -0.95 -7.54
C LEU A 200 -2.47 -2.15 -6.72
N LEU A 201 -1.62 -1.89 -5.71
CA LEU A 201 -1.07 -2.95 -4.88
C LEU A 201 -2.15 -3.61 -4.03
N ASP A 202 -3.11 -2.84 -3.52
CA ASP A 202 -4.26 -3.38 -2.80
C ASP A 202 -5.12 -4.27 -3.70
N ALA A 203 -5.31 -3.90 -4.98
CA ALA A 203 -6.05 -4.71 -5.93
C ALA A 203 -5.44 -6.10 -6.18
N VAL A 204 -4.12 -6.27 -5.99
CA VAL A 204 -3.47 -7.59 -5.98
C VAL A 204 -3.97 -8.43 -4.80
N LEU A 205 -4.11 -7.83 -3.62
CA LEU A 205 -4.63 -8.50 -2.42
C LEU A 205 -6.14 -8.76 -2.55
N GLN A 206 -6.90 -7.79 -3.06
CA GLN A 206 -8.34 -7.91 -3.33
C GLN A 206 -8.63 -9.10 -4.23
N ALA A 207 -7.79 -9.40 -5.22
CA ALA A 207 -7.99 -10.53 -6.11
C ALA A 207 -8.10 -11.88 -5.37
N GLY A 208 -7.51 -12.00 -4.18
CA GLY A 208 -7.67 -13.14 -3.28
C GLY A 208 -9.13 -13.40 -2.85
N ILE A 209 -9.96 -12.35 -2.77
CA ILE A 209 -11.41 -12.45 -2.51
C ILE A 209 -12.06 -13.32 -3.59
N GLY A 210 -11.64 -13.17 -4.85
CA GLY A 210 -12.22 -13.96 -5.93
C GLY A 210 -11.89 -15.45 -5.82
N LEU A 211 -10.70 -15.80 -5.36
CA LEU A 211 -10.34 -17.20 -5.11
C LEU A 211 -11.10 -17.79 -3.92
N ALA A 212 -11.29 -17.02 -2.84
CA ALA A 212 -12.08 -17.45 -1.69
C ALA A 212 -13.55 -17.67 -2.09
N SER A 213 -14.12 -16.72 -2.82
CA SER A 213 -15.53 -16.76 -3.25
C SER A 213 -15.84 -17.91 -4.20
N HIS A 214 -14.90 -18.23 -5.10
CA HIS A 214 -15.01 -19.41 -5.97
C HIS A 214 -15.04 -20.72 -5.16
N LYS A 215 -14.23 -20.84 -4.09
CA LYS A 215 -14.25 -22.02 -3.21
C LYS A 215 -15.57 -22.16 -2.46
N ASP A 216 -16.22 -21.03 -2.15
CA ASP A 216 -17.52 -21.00 -1.46
C ASP A 216 -18.71 -21.22 -2.42
N GLY A 217 -18.44 -21.45 -3.72
CA GLY A 217 -19.47 -21.71 -4.73
C GLY A 217 -20.22 -20.48 -5.21
N VAL A 218 -19.70 -19.28 -4.93
CA VAL A 218 -20.29 -18.02 -5.41
C VAL A 218 -20.05 -17.82 -6.91
N TRP A 219 -18.91 -18.32 -7.42
CA TRP A 219 -18.46 -18.28 -8.81
C TRP A 219 -17.88 -19.60 -9.25
#